data_AF-A0A3B8P444-F1
#
_entry.id   AF-A0A3B8P444-F1
#
_cell.length_a   1.000
_cell.length_b   1.000
_cell.length_c   1.000
_cell.angle_alpha   90.00
_cell.angle_beta   90.00
_cell.angle_gamma   90.00
#
_symmetry.space_group_name_H-M   'P 1'
#
loop_
_entity.id
_entity.type
_entity.pdbx_description
1 polymer ?
#
loop_
_entity_poly.entity_id
_entity_poly.type
_entity_poly.pdbx_seq_one_letter_code
_entity_poly.pdbx_strand_id
1 'polypeptide(L)'
;RLEQEMVLLAQKSDVAEELDRLSTHVTEVRRVLKSGGAAGRRLDFLMQELNREANTLGSKAFDPRSTQAAVNLKVLIEQMREQVQNIE
;
A
#
# COMPACT_ATOMS: atom_id res chain seq x y z
N ARG A 1 15.28 -11.20 -26.52
CA ARG A 1 16.08 -10.11 -25.90
C ARG A 1 15.26 -8.83 -25.78
N LEU A 2 14.79 -8.21 -26.87
CA LEU A 2 13.88 -7.04 -26.82
C LEU A 2 12.60 -7.31 -25.99
N GLU A 3 11.97 -8.47 -26.16
CA GLU A 3 10.79 -8.86 -25.36
C GLU A 3 11.07 -8.92 -23.86
N GLN A 4 12.24 -9.43 -23.46
CA GLN A 4 12.63 -9.51 -22.04
C GLN A 4 12.90 -8.12 -21.45
N GLU A 5 13.50 -7.22 -22.23
CA GLU A 5 13.72 -5.83 -21.83
C GLU A 5 12.40 -5.06 -21.70
N MET A 6 11.45 -5.26 -22.62
CA MET A 6 10.10 -4.70 -22.52
C MET A 6 9.36 -5.18 -21.28
N VAL A 7 9.43 -6.48 -20.95
CA VAL A 7 8.82 -7.03 -19.73
C VAL A 7 9.41 -6.38 -18.48
N LEU A 8 10.74 -6.23 -18.43
CA LEU A 8 11.40 -5.59 -17.28
C LEU A 8 11.02 -4.11 -17.14
N LEU A 9 10.89 -3.38 -18.26
CA LEU A 9 10.46 -1.98 -18.25
C LEU A 9 9.00 -1.83 -17.81
N ALA A 10 8.11 -2.69 -18.31
CA ALA A 10 6.71 -2.72 -17.88
C ALA A 10 6.60 -2.98 -16.38
N GLN A 11 7.35 -3.94 -15.85
CA GLN A 11 7.39 -4.24 -14.41
C GLN A 11 7.91 -3.08 -13.57
N LYS A 12 8.94 -2.36 -14.04
CA LYS A 12 9.43 -1.16 -13.33
C LYS A 12 8.40 -0.03 -13.31
N SER A 13 7.71 0.19 -14.43
CA SER A 13 6.64 1.19 -14.51
C SER A 13 5.49 0.87 -13.54
N ASP A 14 5.13 -0.41 -13.47
CA ASP A 14 4.08 -0.93 -12.59
C ASP A 14 4.45 -0.76 -11.10
N VAL A 15 5.69 -1.08 -10.71
CA VAL A 15 6.18 -0.81 -9.34
C VAL A 15 6.16 0.68 -9.00
N ALA A 16 6.52 1.56 -9.94
CA ALA A 16 6.48 3.00 -9.72
C ALA A 16 5.06 3.51 -9.50
N GLU A 17 4.08 2.98 -10.24
CA GLU A 17 2.66 3.28 -10.05
C GLU A 17 2.18 2.88 -8.65
N GLU A 18 2.51 1.66 -8.19
CA GLU A 18 2.12 1.20 -6.84
C GLU A 18 2.73 2.09 -5.73
N LEU A 19 3.97 2.58 -5.90
CA LEU A 19 4.59 3.49 -4.93
C LEU A 19 3.90 4.86 -4.88
N ASP A 20 3.45 5.37 -6.02
CA ASP A 20 2.69 6.63 -6.10
C ASP A 20 1.31 6.48 -5.44
N ARG A 21 0.62 5.37 -5.70
CA ARG A 21 -0.67 5.07 -5.09
C ARG A 21 -0.57 4.90 -3.56
N LEU A 22 0.43 4.16 -3.08
CA LEU A 22 0.74 4.04 -1.65
C LEU A 22 0.96 5.41 -1.00
N SER A 23 1.74 6.29 -1.66
CA SER A 23 2.00 7.64 -1.14
C SER A 23 0.73 8.48 -1.07
N THR A 24 -0.15 8.35 -2.06
CA THR A 24 -1.47 9.01 -2.08
C THR A 24 -2.34 8.53 -0.92
N HIS A 25 -2.46 7.21 -0.72
CA HIS A 25 -3.27 6.66 0.38
C HIS A 25 -2.71 6.99 1.76
N VAL A 26 -1.39 6.94 1.96
CA VAL A 26 -0.75 7.38 3.22
C VAL A 26 -1.06 8.86 3.51
N THR A 27 -1.05 9.71 2.48
CA THR A 27 -1.41 11.13 2.61
C THR A 27 -2.86 11.29 3.04
N GLU A 28 -3.78 10.54 2.42
CA GLU A 28 -5.19 10.55 2.80
C GLU A 28 -5.44 10.03 4.21
N VAL A 29 -4.77 8.95 4.64
CA VAL A 29 -4.82 8.46 6.02
C VAL A 29 -4.44 9.56 7.00
N ARG A 30 -3.31 10.25 6.76
CA ARG A 30 -2.87 11.36 7.59
C ARG A 30 -3.87 12.51 7.62
N ARG A 31 -4.52 12.80 6.49
CA ARG A 31 -5.54 13.84 6.39
C ARG A 31 -6.79 13.49 7.22
N VAL A 32 -7.26 12.26 7.13
CA VAL A 32 -8.44 11.76 7.87
C VAL A 32 -8.17 11.74 9.38
N LEU A 33 -6.99 11.30 9.80
CA LEU A 33 -6.60 11.34 11.21
C LEU A 33 -6.57 12.77 11.78
N LYS A 34 -6.18 13.76 10.95
CA LYS A 34 -6.16 15.17 11.35
C LYS A 34 -7.55 15.82 11.36
N SER A 35 -8.48 15.39 10.51
CA SER A 35 -9.81 16.03 10.44
C SER A 35 -10.70 15.72 11.64
N GLY A 36 -10.43 14.64 12.38
CA GLY A 36 -11.25 14.20 13.51
C GLY A 36 -12.67 13.77 13.10
N GLY A 37 -13.51 13.46 14.08
CA GLY A 37 -14.88 13.00 13.88
C GLY A 37 -14.98 11.51 13.54
N ALA A 38 -16.10 11.10 12.94
CA ALA A 38 -16.37 9.71 12.57
C ALA A 38 -15.47 9.27 11.39
N ALA A 39 -14.26 8.79 11.72
CA ALA A 39 -13.23 8.42 10.75
C ALA A 39 -13.14 6.91 10.48
N GLY A 40 -13.71 6.06 11.34
CA GLY A 40 -13.53 4.61 11.33
C GLY A 40 -13.74 3.97 9.95
N ARG A 41 -14.96 4.02 9.42
CA ARG A 41 -15.29 3.50 8.08
C ARG A 41 -14.38 4.00 6.96
N ARG A 42 -13.96 5.27 7.00
CA ARG A 42 -13.07 5.84 5.97
C ARG A 42 -11.65 5.30 6.11
N LEU A 43 -11.17 5.14 7.34
CA LEU A 43 -9.88 4.53 7.61
C LEU A 43 -9.87 3.05 7.24
N ASP A 44 -10.96 2.30 7.49
CA ASP A 44 -11.05 0.89 7.07
C ASP A 44 -10.94 0.75 5.54
N PHE A 45 -11.66 1.59 4.79
CA PHE A 45 -11.51 1.64 3.33
C PHE A 45 -10.07 1.92 2.89
N LEU A 46 -9.41 2.91 3.51
CA LEU A 46 -8.01 3.24 3.20
C LEU A 46 -7.05 2.09 3.54
N MET A 47 -7.32 1.32 4.60
CA MET A 47 -6.51 0.15 4.92
C MET A 47 -6.70 -0.98 3.90
N GLN A 48 -7.91 -1.15 3.36
CA GLN A 48 -8.16 -2.12 2.30
C GLN A 48 -7.38 -1.75 1.02
N GLU A 49 -7.38 -0.48 0.63
CA GLU A 49 -6.64 -0.01 -0.56
C GLU A 49 -5.12 -0.12 -0.35
N LEU A 50 -4.59 0.28 0.81
CA LEU A 50 -3.18 0.08 1.15
C LEU A 50 -2.78 -1.41 1.13
N ASN A 51 -3.65 -2.32 1.58
CA ASN A 51 -3.38 -3.75 1.55
C ASN A 51 -3.31 -4.27 0.11
N ARG A 52 -4.21 -3.81 -0.77
CA ARG A 52 -4.19 -4.13 -2.20
C ARG A 52 -2.85 -3.75 -2.83
N GLU A 53 -2.40 -2.52 -2.60
CA GLU A 53 -1.13 -2.01 -3.13
C GLU A 53 0.09 -2.74 -2.57
N ALA A 54 0.08 -3.05 -1.27
CA ALA A 54 1.15 -3.84 -0.65
C ALA A 54 1.26 -5.24 -1.25
N ASN A 55 0.14 -5.89 -1.60
CA ASN A 55 0.14 -7.18 -2.28
C ASN A 55 0.68 -7.08 -3.71
N THR A 56 0.30 -6.03 -4.45
CA THR A 56 0.80 -5.80 -5.81
C THR A 56 2.31 -5.54 -5.79
N LEU A 57 2.79 -4.68 -4.88
CA LEU A 57 4.20 -4.41 -4.69
C LEU A 57 5.00 -5.67 -4.33
N GLY A 58 4.49 -6.49 -3.40
CA GLY A 58 5.15 -7.72 -2.95
C GLY A 58 5.22 -8.81 -4.02
N SER A 59 4.16 -8.98 -4.82
CA SER A 59 4.11 -9.99 -5.90
C SER A 59 4.96 -9.63 -7.13
N LYS A 60 5.31 -8.34 -7.28
CA LYS A 60 6.11 -7.81 -8.40
C LYS A 60 7.52 -7.37 -7.98
N ALA A 61 7.88 -7.56 -6.71
CA ALA A 61 9.20 -7.21 -6.19
C ALA A 61 10.29 -8.18 -6.67
N PHE A 62 11.32 -7.64 -7.32
CA PHE A 62 12.49 -8.42 -7.81
C PHE A 62 13.68 -8.42 -6.85
N ASP A 63 13.67 -7.55 -5.83
CA ASP A 63 14.72 -7.45 -4.83
C ASP A 63 14.17 -7.88 -3.46
N PRO A 64 14.89 -8.74 -2.70
CA PRO A 64 14.46 -9.22 -1.39
C PRO A 64 14.08 -8.12 -0.39
N ARG A 65 14.70 -6.94 -0.48
CA ARG A 65 14.37 -5.79 0.38
C ARG A 65 12.98 -5.25 0.07
N SER A 66 12.60 -5.20 -1.21
CA SER A 66 11.25 -4.77 -1.62
C SER A 66 10.19 -5.78 -1.17
N THR A 67 10.49 -7.08 -1.27
CA THR A 67 9.61 -8.14 -0.73
C THR A 67 9.44 -7.99 0.79
N GLN A 68 10.54 -7.79 1.52
CA GLN A 68 10.49 -7.59 2.97
C GLN A 68 9.74 -6.32 3.35
N ALA A 69 9.92 -5.23 2.59
CA ALA A 69 9.19 -3.99 2.80
C ALA A 69 7.69 -4.19 2.62
N ALA A 70 7.25 -4.92 1.58
CA ALA A 70 5.85 -5.24 1.36
C ALA A 70 5.25 -6.08 2.51
N VAL A 71 6.00 -7.07 3.03
CA VAL A 71 5.58 -7.85 4.21
C VAL A 71 5.42 -6.96 5.44
N ASN A 72 6.40 -6.11 5.73
CA ASN A 72 6.34 -5.19 6.86
C ASN A 72 5.16 -4.22 6.73
N LEU A 73 4.89 -3.73 5.51
CA LEU A 73 3.76 -2.85 5.23
C LEU A 73 2.43 -3.55 5.55
N LYS A 74 2.27 -4.82 5.14
CA LYS A 74 1.08 -5.62 5.45
C LYS A 74 0.86 -5.78 6.94
N VAL A 75 1.92 -6.02 7.72
CA VAL A 75 1.82 -6.11 9.19
C VAL A 75 1.33 -4.79 9.78
N LEU A 76 1.90 -3.66 9.36
CA LEU A 76 1.48 -2.33 9.84
C LEU A 76 0.02 -2.00 9.44
N ILE A 77 -0.41 -2.40 8.24
CA ILE A 77 -1.78 -2.20 7.77
C ILE A 77 -2.77 -2.99 8.64
N GLU A 78 -2.48 -4.26 8.95
CA GLU A 78 -3.37 -5.05 9.81
C GLU A 78 -3.43 -4.49 11.24
N GLN A 79 -2.30 -4.06 11.80
CA GLN A 79 -2.30 -3.36 13.09
C GLN A 79 -3.17 -2.10 13.06
N MET A 80 -3.09 -1.31 11.98
CA MET A 80 -3.94 -0.13 11.81
C MET A 80 -5.43 -0.50 11.69
N ARG A 81 -5.77 -1.59 11.00
CA ARG A 81 -7.17 -2.08 10.91
C ARG A 81 -7.72 -2.47 12.28
N GLU A 82 -6.93 -3.15 13.10
CA GLU A 82 -7.31 -3.46 14.48
C GLU A 82 -7.58 -2.18 15.27
N GLN A 83 -6.73 -1.15 15.14
CA GLN A 83 -6.97 0.13 15.80
C GLN A 83 -8.25 0.82 15.31
N VAL A 84 -8.51 0.78 14.00
CA VAL A 84 -9.71 1.37 13.40
C VAL A 84 -10.99 0.70 13.91
N GLN A 85 -10.99 -0.62 14.01
CA GLN A 85 -12.14 -1.39 14.52
C GLN A 85 -12.40 -1.14 16.00
N ASN A 86 -11.39 -0.79 16.79
CA ASN A 86 -11.53 -0.49 18.22
C ASN A 86 -12.11 0.91 18.51
N ILE A 87 -12.14 1.81 17.53
CA ILE A 87 -12.63 3.19 17.68
C ILE A 87 -13.95 3.47 16.94
N GLU A 88 -14.45 2.51 16.16
CA GLU A 88 -15.84 2.50 15.68
C GLU A 88 -16.81 2.12 16.81
#